data_AF-A0A1V3U0G7-F1
#
_entry.id   AF-A0A1V3U0G7-F1
#
_cell.length_a   1.000
_cell.length_b   1.000
_cell.length_c   1.000
_cell.angle_alpha   90.00
_cell.angle_beta   90.00
_cell.angle_gamma   90.00
#
_symmetry.space_group_name_H-M   'P 1'
#
loop_
_entity.id
_entity.type
_entity.pdbx_description
1 polymer ?
#
loop_
_entity_poly.entity_id
_entity_poly.type
_entity_poly.pdbx_seq_one_letter_code
_entity_poly.pdbx_strand_id
1 'polypeptide(L)'
;MTKTVFFTFFFLYMFTYAQKEKEIDSLYNTVKNYKNLYAENKTEEVLRTCTEVYYKSKEMNYVKGQINALVQMAEIYSNLGNTKMALEKTNEGLSLINENKSYALEWSTLLLTKGRVLSKLGYFDKAMSNFRQSLEIADKIPENKSDNKHHNKIMVYFFIPFSYERDRKAVMNRKDKEFYIQKAYKEAQLISNNYPKKEYLITKSLQGLISAYTDWGELDKADQYLAQANRINKNNTSDWPLTYNMLSGAIEKKRKNYHNAIEYYTHALHLSKSNKQIYDQEHIYALLAECYNEVEDYKNVSYYLYKNKKLRDSLELAEKNATNDVLKNEIKNKSNSEKSFFSSEKFPYTIIVILLLIITAYISVRSINSKRNKQQLLEYSDTAQDQLFINKNNTDSEQLAHIMELAQNNDPTFYFKFEEIFPSFTQNLLNVNSKLTRSDLIHCAMIKLNFDAKKIATIKKASIGAVESKKYRIKKKLNITPEESIYNWMINK
;
A
#
# COMPACT_ATOMS: atom_id res chain seq x y z
N MET A 1 44.75 4.76 -18.40
CA MET A 1 44.33 3.43 -18.90
C MET A 1 43.26 2.78 -18.01
N THR A 2 43.38 2.84 -16.69
CA THR A 2 42.42 2.26 -15.71
C THR A 2 40.99 2.83 -15.76
N LYS A 3 40.81 4.15 -15.99
CA LYS A 3 39.46 4.74 -16.15
C LYS A 3 38.72 4.28 -17.40
N THR A 4 39.45 4.06 -18.51
CA THR A 4 38.87 3.63 -19.79
C THR A 4 38.47 2.15 -19.75
N VAL A 5 39.25 1.30 -19.09
CA VAL A 5 38.93 -0.12 -18.88
C VAL A 5 37.73 -0.28 -17.93
N PHE A 6 37.62 0.52 -16.88
CA PHE A 6 36.45 0.49 -15.99
C PHE A 6 35.16 0.90 -16.73
N PHE A 7 35.25 1.91 -17.61
CA PHE A 7 34.14 2.33 -18.44
C PHE A 7 33.70 1.25 -19.44
N THR A 8 34.63 0.54 -20.09
CA THR A 8 34.27 -0.55 -21.02
C THR A 8 33.66 -1.75 -20.31
N PHE A 9 34.15 -2.13 -19.12
CA PHE A 9 33.53 -3.19 -18.31
C PHE A 9 32.13 -2.82 -17.82
N PHE A 10 31.91 -1.55 -17.42
CA PHE A 10 30.59 -1.06 -17.04
C PHE A 10 29.60 -1.08 -18.22
N PHE A 11 30.04 -0.66 -19.42
CA PHE A 11 29.21 -0.75 -20.63
C PHE A 11 28.90 -2.19 -21.04
N LEU A 12 29.85 -3.12 -20.94
CA LEU A 12 29.63 -4.56 -21.18
C LEU A 12 28.64 -5.16 -20.18
N TYR A 13 28.72 -4.77 -18.91
CA TYR A 13 27.78 -5.21 -17.87
C TYR A 13 26.36 -4.68 -18.14
N MET A 14 26.21 -3.40 -18.49
CA MET A 14 24.90 -2.82 -18.85
C MET A 14 24.32 -3.47 -20.12
N PHE A 15 25.17 -3.79 -21.10
CA PHE A 15 24.74 -4.45 -22.34
C PHE A 15 24.26 -5.88 -22.09
N THR A 16 25.00 -6.67 -21.30
CA THR A 16 24.59 -8.04 -20.93
C THR A 16 23.33 -8.06 -20.05
N TYR A 17 23.16 -7.07 -19.18
CA TYR A 17 21.95 -6.93 -18.37
C TYR A 17 20.71 -6.59 -19.23
N ALA A 18 20.84 -5.64 -20.16
CA ALA A 18 19.77 -5.29 -21.11
C ALA A 18 19.43 -6.45 -22.08
N GLN A 19 20.41 -7.27 -22.46
CA GLN A 19 20.19 -8.47 -23.28
C GLN A 19 19.27 -9.46 -22.56
N LYS A 20 19.52 -9.71 -21.27
CA LYS A 20 18.71 -10.61 -20.44
C LYS A 20 17.29 -10.10 -20.21
N GLU A 21 17.09 -8.79 -20.02
CA GLU A 21 15.72 -8.21 -19.96
C GLU A 21 14.95 -8.44 -21.27
N LYS A 22 15.61 -8.29 -22.42
CA LYS A 22 15.01 -8.58 -23.73
C LYS A 22 14.66 -10.06 -23.91
N GLU A 23 15.50 -10.97 -23.41
CA GLU A 23 15.21 -12.40 -23.42
C GLU A 23 13.97 -12.73 -22.57
N ILE A 24 13.86 -12.13 -21.39
CA ILE A 24 12.68 -12.27 -20.52
C ILE A 24 11.43 -11.70 -21.20
N ASP A 25 11.53 -10.51 -21.78
CA ASP A 25 10.43 -9.88 -22.51
C ASP A 25 10.01 -10.73 -23.73
N SER A 26 10.96 -11.32 -24.45
CA SER A 26 10.72 -12.23 -25.57
C SER A 26 10.01 -13.50 -25.11
N LEU A 27 10.46 -14.11 -24.01
CA LEU A 27 9.83 -15.29 -23.42
C LEU A 27 8.38 -14.98 -23.02
N TYR A 28 8.15 -13.84 -22.38
CA TYR A 28 6.82 -13.39 -22.00
C TYR A 28 5.92 -13.07 -23.21
N ASN A 29 6.47 -12.56 -24.31
CA ASN A 29 5.70 -12.31 -25.53
C ASN A 29 5.14 -13.60 -26.15
N THR A 30 5.80 -14.75 -25.97
CA THR A 30 5.24 -16.04 -26.44
C THR A 30 3.90 -16.37 -25.77
N VAL A 31 3.73 -15.99 -24.49
CA VAL A 31 2.48 -16.12 -23.74
C VAL A 31 1.40 -15.17 -24.25
N LYS A 32 1.76 -13.96 -24.67
CA LYS A 32 0.80 -12.95 -25.15
C LYS A 32 0.19 -13.27 -26.52
N ASN A 33 0.83 -14.15 -27.28
CA ASN A 33 0.44 -14.44 -28.66
C ASN A 33 -0.75 -15.41 -28.80
N TYR A 34 -1.16 -16.07 -27.71
CA TYR A 34 -2.36 -16.92 -27.74
C TYR A 34 -3.62 -16.08 -27.92
N LYS A 35 -4.43 -16.42 -28.92
CA LYS A 35 -5.70 -15.74 -29.17
C LYS A 35 -6.70 -16.06 -28.06
N ASN A 36 -6.77 -17.33 -27.66
CA ASN A 36 -7.55 -17.77 -26.52
C ASN A 36 -6.91 -18.99 -25.85
N LEU A 37 -6.11 -18.74 -24.80
CA LEU A 37 -5.39 -19.80 -24.09
C LEU A 37 -6.29 -20.90 -23.49
N TYR A 38 -7.56 -20.62 -23.21
CA TYR A 38 -8.50 -21.59 -22.66
C TYR A 38 -9.04 -22.51 -23.74
N ALA A 39 -9.45 -21.94 -24.87
CA ALA A 39 -9.91 -22.71 -26.03
C ALA A 39 -8.77 -23.54 -26.65
N GLU A 40 -7.53 -23.04 -26.59
CA GLU A 40 -6.34 -23.72 -27.09
C GLU A 40 -5.74 -24.72 -26.09
N ASN A 41 -6.34 -24.86 -24.89
CA ASN A 41 -5.86 -25.73 -23.79
C ASN A 41 -4.38 -25.49 -23.41
N LYS A 42 -3.96 -24.21 -23.39
CA LYS A 42 -2.58 -23.76 -23.13
C LYS A 42 -2.34 -23.24 -21.72
N THR A 43 -3.33 -23.33 -20.84
CA THR A 43 -3.29 -22.73 -19.51
C THR A 43 -2.11 -23.19 -18.65
N GLU A 44 -1.82 -24.49 -18.60
CA GLU A 44 -0.71 -25.04 -17.81
C GLU A 44 0.65 -24.63 -18.38
N GLU A 45 0.80 -24.68 -19.71
CA GLU A 45 2.00 -24.24 -20.42
C GLU A 45 2.28 -22.76 -20.14
N VAL A 46 1.25 -21.91 -20.24
CA VAL A 46 1.36 -20.47 -19.98
C VAL A 46 1.72 -20.18 -18.52
N LEU A 47 1.09 -20.87 -17.56
CA LEU A 47 1.42 -20.70 -16.13
C LEU A 47 2.88 -21.07 -15.84
N ARG A 48 3.39 -22.15 -16.45
CA ARG A 48 4.78 -22.55 -16.34
C ARG A 48 5.71 -21.46 -16.89
N THR A 49 5.45 -20.96 -18.10
CA THR A 49 6.25 -19.90 -18.72
C THR A 49 6.21 -18.61 -17.89
N CYS A 50 5.05 -18.21 -17.39
CA CYS A 50 4.93 -17.05 -16.50
C CYS A 50 5.70 -17.26 -15.19
N THR A 51 5.74 -18.48 -14.65
CA THR A 51 6.52 -18.81 -13.45
C THR A 51 8.01 -18.65 -13.69
N GLU A 52 8.50 -19.12 -14.83
CA GLU A 52 9.87 -18.92 -15.26
C GLU A 52 10.21 -17.43 -15.44
N VAL A 53 9.36 -16.67 -16.16
CA VAL A 53 9.51 -15.22 -16.35
C VAL A 53 9.58 -14.51 -15.00
N TYR A 54 8.68 -14.85 -14.06
CA TYR A 54 8.65 -14.24 -12.74
C TYR A 54 9.94 -14.47 -11.96
N TYR A 55 10.43 -15.71 -11.85
CA TYR A 55 11.63 -16.01 -11.07
C TYR A 55 12.91 -15.45 -11.71
N LYS A 56 13.06 -15.57 -13.04
CA LYS A 56 14.19 -14.92 -13.75
C LYS A 56 14.19 -13.40 -13.54
N SER A 57 13.01 -12.78 -13.61
CA SER A 57 12.87 -11.34 -13.37
C SER A 57 13.16 -10.96 -11.92
N LYS A 58 12.81 -11.84 -10.97
CA LYS A 58 13.04 -11.62 -9.53
C LYS A 58 14.53 -11.70 -9.18
N GLU A 59 15.23 -12.73 -9.66
CA GLU A 59 16.68 -12.88 -9.46
C GLU A 59 17.46 -11.67 -9.96
N MET A 60 16.98 -11.04 -11.03
CA MET A 60 17.61 -9.88 -11.62
C MET A 60 17.12 -8.54 -11.06
N ASN A 61 16.07 -8.49 -10.25
CA ASN A 61 15.34 -7.26 -9.87
C ASN A 61 14.68 -6.52 -11.05
N TYR A 62 14.33 -7.23 -12.13
CA TYR A 62 13.57 -6.68 -13.26
C TYR A 62 12.08 -6.57 -12.93
N VAL A 63 11.67 -5.43 -12.35
CA VAL A 63 10.30 -5.22 -11.82
C VAL A 63 9.21 -5.38 -12.89
N LYS A 64 9.44 -4.88 -14.11
CA LYS A 64 8.47 -4.97 -15.21
C LYS A 64 8.15 -6.43 -15.58
N GLY A 65 9.17 -7.28 -15.66
CA GLY A 65 8.99 -8.71 -15.94
C GLY A 65 8.22 -9.44 -14.84
N GLN A 66 8.47 -9.10 -13.57
CA GLN A 66 7.72 -9.63 -12.43
C GLN A 66 6.24 -9.25 -12.52
N ILE A 67 5.93 -7.95 -12.71
CA ILE A 67 4.55 -7.45 -12.81
C ILE A 67 3.82 -8.12 -13.98
N ASN A 68 4.44 -8.20 -15.16
CA ASN A 68 3.88 -8.83 -16.35
C ASN A 68 3.47 -10.28 -16.12
N ALA A 69 4.33 -11.07 -15.47
CA ALA A 69 4.03 -12.45 -15.12
C ALA A 69 2.89 -12.55 -14.09
N LEU A 70 2.91 -11.70 -13.06
CA LEU A 70 1.89 -11.69 -12.01
C LEU A 70 0.50 -11.32 -12.55
N VAL A 71 0.41 -10.36 -13.48
CA VAL A 71 -0.84 -10.01 -14.18
C VAL A 71 -1.43 -11.25 -14.87
N GLN A 72 -0.62 -11.96 -15.67
CA GLN A 72 -1.10 -13.13 -16.40
C GLN A 72 -1.48 -14.28 -15.46
N MET A 73 -0.68 -14.56 -14.43
CA MET A 73 -1.01 -15.58 -13.44
C MET A 73 -2.31 -15.26 -12.71
N ALA A 74 -2.49 -14.01 -12.29
CA ALA A 74 -3.69 -13.56 -11.58
C ALA A 74 -4.94 -13.73 -12.45
N GLU A 75 -4.88 -13.37 -13.73
CA GLU A 75 -5.98 -13.56 -14.68
C GLU A 75 -6.34 -15.05 -14.81
N ILE A 76 -5.32 -15.90 -15.01
CA ILE A 76 -5.51 -17.35 -15.18
C ILE A 76 -6.11 -17.98 -13.93
N TYR A 77 -5.53 -17.73 -12.75
CA TYR A 77 -6.06 -18.27 -11.50
C TYR A 77 -7.48 -17.77 -11.22
N SER A 78 -7.78 -16.50 -11.53
CA SER A 78 -9.13 -15.95 -11.39
C SER A 78 -10.14 -16.67 -12.29
N ASN A 79 -9.77 -16.97 -13.53
CA ASN A 79 -10.65 -17.65 -14.50
C ASN A 79 -10.80 -19.14 -14.19
N LEU A 80 -9.74 -19.82 -13.74
CA LEU A 80 -9.80 -21.21 -13.25
C LEU A 80 -10.52 -21.35 -11.91
N GLY A 81 -10.85 -20.24 -11.25
CA GLY A 81 -11.55 -20.27 -9.99
C GLY A 81 -10.67 -20.47 -8.75
N ASN A 82 -9.35 -20.46 -8.91
CA ASN A 82 -8.39 -20.47 -7.81
C ASN A 82 -8.28 -19.07 -7.19
N THR A 83 -9.29 -18.68 -6.42
CA THR A 83 -9.44 -17.35 -5.82
C THR A 83 -8.28 -16.99 -4.90
N LYS A 84 -7.76 -17.97 -4.15
CA LYS A 84 -6.59 -17.80 -3.28
C LYS A 84 -5.36 -17.34 -4.07
N MET A 85 -4.91 -18.13 -5.05
CA MET A 85 -3.72 -17.80 -5.82
C MET A 85 -3.91 -16.51 -6.63
N ALA A 86 -5.10 -16.30 -7.19
CA ALA A 86 -5.42 -15.05 -7.88
C ALA A 86 -5.26 -13.83 -6.97
N LEU A 87 -5.76 -13.92 -5.73
CA LEU A 87 -5.63 -12.84 -4.76
C LEU A 87 -4.17 -12.62 -4.32
N GLU A 88 -3.42 -13.68 -4.10
CA GLU A 88 -1.99 -13.58 -3.77
C GLU A 88 -1.21 -12.86 -4.88
N LYS A 89 -1.40 -13.28 -6.14
CA LYS A 89 -0.69 -12.67 -7.29
C LYS A 89 -1.13 -11.23 -7.55
N THR A 90 -2.41 -10.91 -7.36
CA THR A 90 -2.86 -9.52 -7.45
C THR A 90 -2.25 -8.64 -6.37
N ASN A 91 -2.24 -9.09 -5.11
CA ASN A 91 -1.64 -8.33 -4.01
C ASN A 91 -0.14 -8.12 -4.20
N GLU A 92 0.58 -9.17 -4.62
CA GLU A 92 2.00 -9.10 -4.90
C GLU A 92 2.31 -8.11 -6.04
N GLY A 93 1.57 -8.19 -7.15
CA GLY A 93 1.74 -7.27 -8.28
C GLY A 93 1.45 -5.82 -7.91
N LEU A 94 0.37 -5.56 -7.15
CA LEU A 94 0.03 -4.23 -6.66
C LEU A 94 1.10 -3.67 -5.72
N SER A 95 1.68 -4.52 -4.85
CA SER A 95 2.78 -4.13 -3.98
C SER A 95 4.05 -3.78 -4.74
N LEU A 96 4.37 -4.49 -5.84
CA LEU A 96 5.52 -4.19 -6.69
C LEU A 96 5.34 -2.89 -7.48
N ILE A 97 4.10 -2.62 -7.94
CA ILE A 97 3.78 -1.37 -8.64
C ILE A 97 3.94 -0.17 -7.70
N ASN A 98 3.53 -0.30 -6.43
CA ASN A 98 3.67 0.73 -5.41
C ASN A 98 3.24 2.13 -5.90
N GLU A 99 2.05 2.19 -6.51
CA GLU A 99 1.43 3.40 -7.10
C GLU A 99 2.24 4.09 -8.22
N ASN A 100 3.24 3.41 -8.78
CA ASN A 100 4.01 3.92 -9.90
C ASN A 100 3.16 3.98 -11.18
N LYS A 101 2.89 5.21 -11.65
CA LYS A 101 2.06 5.49 -12.82
C LYS A 101 2.63 4.95 -14.14
N SER A 102 3.92 4.61 -14.21
CA SER A 102 4.49 3.97 -15.41
C SER A 102 3.86 2.59 -15.71
N TYR A 103 3.29 1.95 -14.69
CA TYR A 103 2.58 0.67 -14.77
C TYR A 103 1.05 0.84 -14.70
N ALA A 104 0.50 1.98 -15.11
CA ALA A 104 -0.94 2.25 -15.02
C ALA A 104 -1.81 1.16 -15.68
N LEU A 105 -1.35 0.58 -16.79
CA LEU A 105 -2.07 -0.50 -17.45
C LEU A 105 -2.16 -1.74 -16.54
N GLU A 106 -1.01 -2.24 -16.11
CA GLU A 106 -0.90 -3.43 -15.28
C GLU A 106 -1.59 -3.21 -13.92
N TRP A 107 -1.48 -2.01 -13.36
CA TRP A 107 -2.16 -1.61 -12.13
C TRP A 107 -3.68 -1.69 -12.28
N SER A 108 -4.23 -1.07 -13.33
CA SER A 108 -5.67 -1.10 -13.62
C SER A 108 -6.15 -2.55 -13.81
N THR A 109 -5.39 -3.39 -14.51
CA THR A 109 -5.71 -4.81 -14.74
C THR A 109 -5.67 -5.65 -13.46
N LEU A 110 -4.69 -5.42 -12.56
CA LEU A 110 -4.63 -6.12 -11.27
C LEU A 110 -5.77 -5.70 -10.35
N LEU A 111 -6.13 -4.41 -10.31
CA LEU A 111 -7.29 -3.92 -9.56
C LEU A 111 -8.60 -4.52 -10.07
N LEU A 112 -8.79 -4.56 -11.39
CA LEU A 112 -9.92 -5.25 -12.03
C LEU A 112 -9.98 -6.72 -11.58
N THR A 113 -8.87 -7.45 -11.68
CA THR A 113 -8.80 -8.86 -11.32
C THR A 113 -9.08 -9.08 -9.83
N LYS A 114 -8.52 -8.23 -8.97
CA LYS A 114 -8.76 -8.25 -7.53
C LYS A 114 -10.24 -7.97 -7.21
N GLY A 115 -10.87 -7.03 -7.89
CA GLY A 115 -12.31 -6.78 -7.77
C GLY A 115 -13.16 -8.00 -8.11
N ARG A 116 -12.85 -8.68 -9.22
CA ARG A 116 -13.52 -9.94 -9.61
C ARG A 116 -13.37 -11.03 -8.55
N VAL A 117 -12.16 -11.21 -8.02
CA VAL A 117 -11.87 -12.22 -6.99
C VAL A 117 -12.59 -11.89 -5.68
N LEU A 118 -12.53 -10.64 -5.22
CA LEU A 118 -13.22 -10.20 -4.00
C LEU A 118 -14.74 -10.37 -4.11
N SER A 119 -15.31 -10.13 -5.29
CA SER A 119 -16.74 -10.37 -5.52
C SER A 119 -17.10 -11.87 -5.44
N LYS A 120 -16.23 -12.78 -5.90
CA LYS A 120 -16.45 -14.23 -5.72
C LYS A 120 -16.40 -14.61 -4.24
N LEU A 121 -15.48 -14.00 -3.49
CA LEU A 121 -15.35 -14.20 -2.04
C LEU A 121 -16.44 -13.51 -1.20
N GLY A 122 -17.43 -12.87 -1.81
CA GLY A 122 -18.52 -12.18 -1.11
C GLY A 122 -18.16 -10.80 -0.52
N TYR A 123 -16.98 -10.26 -0.83
CA TYR A 123 -16.55 -8.93 -0.40
C TYR A 123 -16.96 -7.83 -1.39
N PHE A 124 -18.27 -7.64 -1.59
CA PHE A 124 -18.81 -6.79 -2.66
C PHE A 124 -18.40 -5.32 -2.56
N ASP A 125 -18.39 -4.71 -1.38
CA ASP A 125 -17.94 -3.32 -1.20
C ASP A 125 -16.48 -3.13 -1.63
N LYS A 126 -15.62 -4.07 -1.24
CA LYS A 126 -14.20 -4.06 -1.61
C LYS A 126 -14.03 -4.32 -3.10
N ALA A 127 -14.83 -5.21 -3.68
CA ALA A 127 -14.85 -5.45 -5.12
C ALA A 127 -15.19 -4.16 -5.87
N MET A 128 -16.24 -3.47 -5.46
CA MET A 128 -16.66 -2.19 -6.04
C MET A 128 -15.61 -1.10 -5.89
N SER A 129 -14.95 -1.00 -4.73
CA SER A 129 -13.83 -0.07 -4.54
C SER A 129 -12.69 -0.36 -5.53
N ASN A 130 -12.33 -1.63 -5.74
CA ASN A 130 -11.28 -2.01 -6.68
C ASN A 130 -11.69 -1.72 -8.13
N PHE A 131 -12.95 -1.95 -8.50
CA PHE A 131 -13.47 -1.58 -9.82
C PHE A 131 -13.42 -0.08 -10.08
N ARG A 132 -13.84 0.74 -9.11
CA ARG A 132 -13.75 2.20 -9.22
C ARG A 132 -12.31 2.68 -9.37
N GLN A 133 -11.41 2.17 -8.54
CA GLN A 133 -9.98 2.50 -8.67
C GLN A 133 -9.41 2.02 -10.02
N SER A 134 -9.80 0.84 -10.50
CA SER A 134 -9.36 0.32 -11.80
C SER A 134 -9.74 1.28 -12.94
N LEU A 135 -10.96 1.84 -12.92
CA LEU A 135 -11.42 2.85 -13.88
C LEU A 135 -10.61 4.15 -13.78
N GLU A 136 -10.38 4.64 -12.56
CA GLU A 136 -9.61 5.87 -12.33
C GLU A 136 -8.16 5.73 -12.83
N ILE A 137 -7.53 4.59 -12.59
CA ILE A 137 -6.19 4.29 -13.10
C ILE A 137 -6.21 4.06 -14.61
N ALA A 138 -7.27 3.48 -15.17
CA ALA A 138 -7.41 3.31 -16.61
C ALA A 138 -7.40 4.67 -17.34
N ASP A 139 -7.95 5.72 -16.74
CA ASP A 139 -7.90 7.08 -17.30
C ASP A 139 -6.50 7.68 -17.33
N LYS A 140 -5.56 7.14 -16.54
CA LYS A 140 -4.15 7.55 -16.50
C LYS A 140 -3.27 6.73 -17.46
N ILE A 141 -3.83 5.76 -18.18
CA ILE A 141 -3.09 4.98 -19.18
C ILE A 141 -2.73 5.89 -20.37
N PRO A 142 -1.47 5.90 -20.82
CA PRO A 142 -1.04 6.72 -21.96
C PRO A 142 -1.79 6.42 -23.26
N GLU A 143 -1.96 7.43 -24.11
CA GLU A 143 -2.77 7.34 -25.34
C GLU A 143 -2.21 6.31 -26.34
N ASN A 144 -0.90 6.06 -26.36
CA ASN A 144 -0.32 5.00 -27.19
C ASN A 144 -0.74 3.58 -26.77
N LYS A 145 -1.49 3.44 -25.67
CA LYS A 145 -2.14 2.21 -25.18
C LYS A 145 -3.67 2.38 -25.06
N SER A 146 -4.28 3.24 -25.90
CA SER A 146 -5.71 3.56 -25.83
C SER A 146 -6.62 2.32 -25.89
N ASP A 147 -6.35 1.37 -26.78
CA ASP A 147 -7.14 0.12 -26.84
C ASP A 147 -7.08 -0.70 -25.55
N ASN A 148 -5.92 -0.72 -24.87
CA ASN A 148 -5.79 -1.40 -23.58
C ASN A 148 -6.55 -0.68 -22.46
N LYS A 149 -6.63 0.66 -22.51
CA LYS A 149 -7.49 1.45 -21.63
C LYS A 149 -8.95 1.09 -21.83
N HIS A 150 -9.42 1.11 -23.08
CA HIS A 150 -10.80 0.72 -23.42
C HIS A 150 -11.09 -0.72 -23.02
N HIS A 151 -10.16 -1.65 -23.25
CA HIS A 151 -10.25 -3.03 -22.76
C HIS A 151 -10.55 -3.08 -21.27
N ASN A 152 -9.71 -2.48 -20.42
CA ASN A 152 -9.88 -2.54 -18.98
C ASN A 152 -11.23 -1.96 -18.56
N LYS A 153 -11.65 -0.82 -19.15
CA LYS A 153 -12.95 -0.21 -18.88
C LYS A 153 -14.12 -1.11 -19.24
N ILE A 154 -14.11 -1.73 -20.43
CA ILE A 154 -15.13 -2.68 -20.87
C ILE A 154 -15.26 -3.81 -19.84
N MET A 155 -14.14 -4.41 -19.44
CA MET A 155 -14.16 -5.52 -18.50
C MET A 155 -14.67 -5.10 -17.12
N VAL A 156 -14.28 -3.92 -16.62
CA VAL A 156 -14.82 -3.40 -15.35
C VAL A 156 -16.34 -3.20 -15.45
N TYR A 157 -16.81 -2.48 -16.46
CA TYR A 157 -18.24 -2.23 -16.66
C TYR A 157 -19.04 -3.51 -16.87
N PHE A 158 -18.45 -4.51 -17.53
CA PHE A 158 -19.03 -5.84 -17.66
C PHE A 158 -19.17 -6.53 -16.31
N PHE A 159 -18.13 -6.56 -15.46
CA PHE A 159 -18.18 -7.32 -14.20
C PHE A 159 -18.96 -6.66 -13.07
N ILE A 160 -19.21 -5.34 -13.11
CA ILE A 160 -19.97 -4.66 -12.06
C ILE A 160 -21.39 -5.26 -11.92
N PRO A 161 -22.23 -5.35 -12.97
CA PRO A 161 -23.55 -5.99 -12.87
C PRO A 161 -23.50 -7.44 -12.33
N PHE A 162 -22.58 -8.27 -12.82
CA PHE A 162 -22.42 -9.64 -12.30
C PHE A 162 -22.00 -9.69 -10.83
N SER A 163 -21.31 -8.67 -10.34
CA SER A 163 -20.96 -8.58 -8.92
C SER A 163 -22.18 -8.39 -8.04
N TYR A 164 -23.14 -7.56 -8.48
CA TYR A 164 -24.41 -7.36 -7.79
C TYR A 164 -25.33 -8.58 -7.89
N GLU A 165 -25.37 -9.27 -9.03
CA GLU A 165 -26.15 -10.50 -9.17
C GLU A 165 -25.71 -11.60 -8.19
N ARG A 166 -24.44 -11.59 -7.78
CA ARG A 166 -23.92 -12.48 -6.74
C ARG A 166 -24.19 -11.98 -5.33
N ASP A 167 -24.41 -10.68 -5.15
CA ASP A 167 -24.75 -10.12 -3.85
C ASP A 167 -26.23 -10.34 -3.55
N ARG A 168 -26.51 -11.43 -2.81
CA ARG A 168 -27.86 -11.75 -2.35
C ARG A 168 -28.50 -10.67 -1.46
N LYS A 169 -27.73 -9.66 -1.01
CA LYS A 169 -28.22 -8.55 -0.19
C LYS A 169 -28.50 -7.27 -0.99
N ALA A 170 -27.96 -7.15 -2.21
CA ALA A 170 -28.05 -5.93 -3.00
C ALA A 170 -28.45 -6.20 -4.44
N VAL A 171 -29.66 -5.77 -4.82
CA VAL A 171 -30.13 -5.85 -6.20
C VAL A 171 -29.81 -4.55 -6.92
N MET A 172 -29.07 -4.63 -8.03
CA MET A 172 -28.83 -3.49 -8.90
C MET A 172 -30.13 -3.07 -9.59
N ASN A 173 -30.51 -1.80 -9.49
CA ASN A 173 -31.69 -1.31 -10.19
C ASN A 173 -31.45 -1.28 -11.71
N ARG A 174 -32.54 -1.26 -12.47
CA ARG A 174 -32.52 -1.28 -13.94
C ARG A 174 -31.68 -0.16 -14.55
N LYS A 175 -31.81 1.08 -14.05
CA LYS A 175 -31.09 2.25 -14.61
C LYS A 175 -29.58 2.11 -14.43
N ASP A 176 -29.13 1.62 -13.29
CA ASP A 176 -27.71 1.40 -13.03
C ASP A 176 -27.17 0.25 -13.88
N LYS A 177 -27.91 -0.87 -14.00
CA LYS A 177 -27.52 -1.97 -14.89
C LYS A 177 -27.40 -1.48 -16.33
N GLU A 178 -28.38 -0.72 -16.80
CA GLU A 178 -28.38 -0.10 -18.14
C GLU A 178 -27.17 0.83 -18.34
N PHE A 179 -26.85 1.68 -17.35
CA PHE A 179 -25.69 2.55 -17.41
C PHE A 179 -24.40 1.76 -17.67
N TYR A 180 -24.14 0.70 -16.89
CA TYR A 180 -22.89 -0.07 -17.00
C TYR A 180 -22.81 -0.87 -18.30
N ILE A 181 -23.87 -1.57 -18.71
CA ILE A 181 -23.84 -2.35 -19.96
C ILE A 181 -23.72 -1.45 -21.20
N GLN A 182 -24.36 -0.27 -21.18
CA GLN A 182 -24.25 0.69 -22.27
C GLN A 182 -22.87 1.35 -22.30
N LYS A 183 -22.26 1.61 -21.14
CA LYS A 183 -20.87 2.08 -21.06
C LYS A 183 -19.89 1.05 -21.62
N ALA A 184 -20.02 -0.23 -21.25
CA ALA A 184 -19.21 -1.29 -21.82
C ALA A 184 -19.31 -1.32 -23.35
N TYR A 185 -20.55 -1.29 -23.88
CA TYR A 185 -20.79 -1.30 -25.32
C TYR A 185 -20.19 -0.08 -26.05
N LYS A 186 -20.33 1.12 -25.50
CA LYS A 186 -19.73 2.34 -26.06
C LYS A 186 -18.21 2.28 -26.08
N GLU A 187 -17.59 1.82 -25.00
CA GLU A 187 -16.12 1.65 -24.94
C GLU A 187 -15.64 0.61 -25.96
N ALA A 188 -16.40 -0.46 -26.22
CA ALA A 188 -16.07 -1.45 -27.23
C ALA A 188 -16.10 -0.90 -28.67
N GLN A 189 -16.92 0.11 -28.95
CA GLN A 189 -16.96 0.78 -30.24
C GLN A 189 -15.72 1.65 -30.52
N LEU A 190 -15.00 2.06 -29.47
CA LEU A 190 -13.79 2.89 -29.58
C LEU A 190 -12.54 2.07 -29.88
N ILE A 191 -12.60 0.74 -29.80
CA ILE A 191 -11.44 -0.13 -30.01
C ILE A 191 -11.06 -0.22 -31.49
N SER A 192 -9.77 -0.07 -31.77
CA SER A 192 -9.18 -0.13 -33.10
C SER A 192 -9.33 -1.51 -33.75
N ASN A 193 -9.56 -1.56 -35.07
CA ASN A 193 -9.79 -2.82 -35.81
C ASN A 193 -8.64 -3.83 -35.72
N ASN A 194 -7.40 -3.35 -35.54
CA ASN A 194 -6.20 -4.18 -35.44
C ASN A 194 -5.93 -4.69 -34.01
N TYR A 195 -6.74 -4.30 -33.02
CA TYR A 195 -6.56 -4.77 -31.65
C TYR A 195 -6.89 -6.27 -31.54
N PRO A 196 -5.95 -7.15 -31.14
CA PRO A 196 -6.13 -8.60 -31.24
C PRO A 196 -7.35 -9.16 -30.50
N LYS A 197 -7.80 -8.49 -29.43
CA LYS A 197 -8.95 -8.93 -28.61
C LYS A 197 -10.23 -8.15 -28.91
N LYS A 198 -10.31 -7.40 -30.01
CA LYS A 198 -11.48 -6.55 -30.33
C LYS A 198 -12.79 -7.34 -30.36
N GLU A 199 -12.83 -8.44 -31.11
CA GLU A 199 -14.03 -9.26 -31.28
C GLU A 199 -14.49 -9.87 -29.95
N TYR A 200 -13.55 -10.31 -29.12
CA TYR A 200 -13.82 -10.77 -27.76
C TYR A 200 -14.48 -9.68 -26.92
N LEU A 201 -13.95 -8.45 -26.94
CA LEU A 201 -14.46 -7.34 -26.13
C LEU A 201 -15.83 -6.84 -26.59
N ILE A 202 -16.07 -6.81 -27.91
CA ILE A 202 -17.41 -6.53 -28.45
C ILE A 202 -18.38 -7.62 -28.00
N THR A 203 -17.99 -8.89 -28.10
CA THR A 203 -18.81 -10.03 -27.69
C THR A 203 -19.16 -9.98 -26.20
N LYS A 204 -18.21 -9.64 -25.31
CA LYS A 204 -18.50 -9.46 -23.87
C LYS A 204 -19.46 -8.30 -23.61
N SER A 205 -19.35 -7.21 -24.36
CA SER A 205 -20.28 -6.09 -24.25
C SER A 205 -21.69 -6.46 -24.70
N LEU A 206 -21.80 -7.21 -25.81
CA LEU A 206 -23.07 -7.76 -26.28
C LEU A 206 -23.69 -8.75 -25.28
N GLN A 207 -22.88 -9.60 -24.65
CA GLN A 207 -23.33 -10.52 -23.59
C GLN A 207 -24.04 -9.77 -22.46
N GLY A 208 -23.49 -8.63 -22.01
CA GLY A 208 -24.13 -7.79 -20.99
C GLY A 208 -25.50 -7.25 -21.43
N LEU A 209 -25.62 -6.80 -22.69
CA LEU A 209 -26.89 -6.35 -23.26
C LEU A 209 -27.91 -7.49 -23.37
N ILE A 210 -27.50 -8.64 -23.91
CA ILE A 210 -28.38 -9.82 -24.09
C ILE A 210 -28.95 -10.26 -22.74
N SER A 211 -28.10 -10.39 -21.72
CA SER A 211 -28.55 -10.76 -20.36
C SER A 211 -29.53 -9.73 -19.80
N ALA A 212 -29.23 -8.43 -19.89
CA ALA A 212 -30.10 -7.40 -19.35
C ALA A 212 -31.47 -7.35 -20.05
N TYR A 213 -31.51 -7.40 -21.38
CA TYR A 213 -32.79 -7.40 -22.11
C TYR A 213 -33.58 -8.68 -21.89
N THR A 214 -32.91 -9.82 -21.70
CA THR A 214 -33.57 -11.06 -21.30
C THR A 214 -34.22 -10.92 -19.92
N ASP A 215 -33.52 -10.35 -18.94
CA ASP A 215 -34.07 -10.12 -17.60
C ASP A 215 -35.29 -9.20 -17.63
N TRP A 216 -35.26 -8.16 -18.46
CA TRP A 216 -36.35 -7.20 -18.64
C TRP A 216 -37.49 -7.71 -19.53
N GLY A 217 -37.35 -8.88 -20.14
CA GLY A 217 -38.36 -9.46 -21.04
C GLY A 217 -38.41 -8.82 -22.43
N GLU A 218 -37.42 -8.00 -22.79
CA GLU A 218 -37.29 -7.39 -24.12
C GLU A 218 -36.58 -8.35 -25.09
N LEU A 219 -37.23 -9.50 -25.33
CA LEU A 219 -36.60 -10.66 -25.99
C LEU A 219 -36.19 -10.39 -27.44
N ASP A 220 -36.92 -9.56 -28.17
CA ASP A 220 -36.55 -9.20 -29.55
C ASP A 220 -35.20 -8.48 -29.61
N LYS A 221 -34.91 -7.62 -28.63
CA LYS A 221 -33.60 -6.96 -28.53
C LYS A 221 -32.52 -7.96 -28.14
N ALA A 222 -32.82 -8.85 -27.19
CA ALA A 222 -31.89 -9.91 -26.79
C ALA A 222 -31.49 -10.78 -28.00
N ASP A 223 -32.45 -11.21 -28.82
CA ASP A 223 -32.21 -11.99 -30.04
C ASP A 223 -31.39 -11.22 -31.08
N GLN A 224 -31.68 -9.93 -31.29
CA GLN A 224 -30.92 -9.10 -32.23
C GLN A 224 -29.43 -9.03 -31.83
N TYR A 225 -29.14 -8.78 -30.55
CA TYR A 225 -27.77 -8.74 -30.07
C TYR A 225 -27.10 -10.13 -30.04
N LEU A 226 -27.86 -11.19 -29.76
CA LEU A 226 -27.37 -12.57 -29.84
C LEU A 226 -26.98 -12.94 -31.28
N ALA A 227 -27.81 -12.58 -32.26
CA ALA A 227 -27.51 -12.76 -33.68
C ALA A 227 -26.26 -11.97 -34.11
N GLN A 228 -26.10 -10.74 -33.61
CA GLN A 228 -24.89 -9.95 -33.84
C GLN A 228 -23.65 -10.65 -33.27
N ALA A 229 -23.70 -11.11 -32.01
CA ALA A 229 -22.59 -11.81 -31.38
C ALA A 229 -22.25 -13.12 -32.10
N ASN A 230 -23.24 -13.88 -32.57
CA ASN A 230 -23.05 -15.07 -33.38
C ASN A 230 -22.30 -14.78 -34.69
N ARG A 231 -22.61 -13.69 -35.38
CA ARG A 231 -21.91 -13.30 -36.62
C ARG A 231 -20.43 -13.03 -36.38
N ILE A 232 -20.10 -12.35 -35.27
CA ILE A 232 -18.71 -12.03 -34.88
C ILE A 232 -17.92 -13.31 -34.57
N ASN A 233 -18.55 -14.29 -33.92
CA ASN A 233 -17.85 -15.49 -33.45
C ASN A 233 -17.90 -16.67 -34.43
N LYS A 234 -18.62 -16.57 -35.55
CA LYS A 234 -18.85 -17.68 -36.49
C LYS A 234 -17.56 -18.36 -36.99
N ASN A 235 -16.50 -17.59 -37.20
CA ASN A 235 -15.24 -18.06 -37.77
C ASN A 235 -14.07 -18.01 -36.78
N ASN A 236 -14.34 -17.79 -35.49
CA ASN A 236 -13.32 -17.53 -34.48
C ASN A 236 -13.29 -18.62 -33.41
N THR A 237 -12.11 -19.18 -33.16
CA THR A 237 -11.85 -20.04 -32.00
C THR A 237 -12.02 -19.23 -30.72
N SER A 238 -13.11 -19.46 -29.99
CA SER A 238 -13.51 -18.64 -28.84
C SER A 238 -14.27 -19.44 -27.78
N ASP A 239 -14.48 -18.83 -26.61
CA ASP A 239 -15.36 -19.31 -25.53
C ASP A 239 -16.85 -19.05 -25.83
N TRP A 240 -17.17 -18.54 -27.03
CA TRP A 240 -18.52 -18.18 -27.42
C TRP A 240 -19.52 -19.34 -27.37
N PRO A 241 -19.22 -20.59 -27.79
CA PRO A 241 -20.21 -21.66 -27.76
C PRO A 241 -20.81 -21.92 -26.38
N LEU A 242 -20.02 -21.83 -25.31
CA LEU A 242 -20.52 -21.94 -23.94
C LEU A 242 -21.45 -20.78 -23.61
N THR A 243 -20.99 -19.55 -23.88
CA THR A 243 -21.74 -18.32 -23.59
C THR A 243 -23.05 -18.25 -24.38
N TYR A 244 -23.02 -18.64 -25.65
CA TYR A 244 -24.18 -18.73 -26.52
C TYR A 244 -25.25 -19.66 -25.94
N ASN A 245 -24.87 -20.89 -25.58
CA ASN A 245 -25.81 -21.84 -25.00
C ASN A 245 -26.38 -21.35 -23.66
N MET A 246 -25.58 -20.67 -22.83
CA MET A 246 -26.08 -20.03 -21.61
C MET A 246 -27.13 -18.94 -21.90
N LEU A 247 -26.86 -18.05 -22.85
CA LEU A 247 -27.75 -16.94 -23.18
C LEU A 247 -29.03 -17.43 -23.89
N SER A 248 -28.91 -18.36 -24.84
CA SER A 248 -30.06 -18.96 -25.51
C SER A 248 -30.95 -19.73 -24.53
N GLY A 249 -30.35 -20.48 -23.60
CA GLY A 249 -31.10 -21.13 -22.53
C GLY A 249 -31.85 -20.14 -21.64
N ALA A 250 -31.25 -18.98 -21.34
CA ALA A 250 -31.90 -17.93 -20.55
C ALA A 250 -33.08 -17.28 -21.30
N ILE A 251 -32.91 -17.02 -22.60
CA ILE A 251 -33.97 -16.49 -23.47
C ILE A 251 -35.13 -17.48 -23.56
N GLU A 252 -34.86 -18.76 -23.87
CA GLU A 252 -35.90 -19.78 -23.97
C GLU A 252 -36.60 -20.04 -22.63
N LYS A 253 -35.86 -20.03 -21.52
CA LYS A 253 -36.46 -20.09 -20.18
C LYS A 253 -37.40 -18.90 -19.94
N LYS A 254 -37.00 -17.68 -20.34
CA LYS A 254 -37.85 -16.48 -20.23
C LYS A 254 -39.09 -16.57 -21.11
N ARG A 255 -39.02 -17.26 -22.26
CA ARG A 255 -40.15 -17.62 -23.12
C ARG A 255 -41.05 -18.72 -22.56
N LYS A 256 -40.64 -19.37 -21.47
CA LYS A 256 -41.25 -20.60 -20.91
C LYS A 256 -41.12 -21.81 -21.83
N ASN A 257 -40.16 -21.79 -22.76
CA ASN A 257 -39.81 -22.93 -23.61
C ASN A 257 -38.79 -23.81 -22.88
N TYR A 258 -39.22 -24.43 -21.78
CA TYR A 258 -38.31 -25.10 -20.85
C TYR A 258 -37.56 -26.29 -21.46
N HIS A 259 -38.17 -27.02 -22.41
CA HIS A 259 -37.47 -28.09 -23.13
C HIS A 259 -36.28 -27.57 -23.94
N ASN A 260 -36.46 -26.50 -24.71
CA ASN A 260 -35.36 -25.86 -25.45
C ASN A 260 -34.29 -25.31 -24.50
N ALA A 261 -34.71 -24.70 -23.38
CA ALA A 261 -33.79 -24.21 -22.37
C ALA A 261 -32.92 -25.33 -21.78
N ILE A 262 -33.52 -26.51 -21.50
CA ILE A 262 -32.80 -27.69 -21.03
C ILE A 262 -31.76 -28.16 -22.06
N GLU A 263 -32.11 -28.20 -23.35
CA GLU A 263 -31.15 -28.58 -24.41
C GLU A 263 -29.94 -27.64 -24.44
N TYR A 264 -30.19 -26.34 -24.47
CA TYR A 264 -29.14 -25.32 -24.45
C TYR A 264 -28.28 -25.44 -23.18
N TYR A 265 -28.87 -25.51 -22.00
CA TYR A 265 -28.12 -25.64 -20.75
C TYR A 265 -27.35 -26.97 -20.65
N THR A 266 -27.85 -28.05 -21.24
CA THR A 266 -27.13 -29.33 -21.30
C THR A 266 -25.89 -29.23 -22.18
N HIS A 267 -25.97 -28.56 -23.33
CA HIS A 267 -24.80 -28.26 -24.15
C HIS A 267 -23.80 -27.35 -23.43
N ALA A 268 -24.28 -26.32 -22.73
CA ALA A 268 -23.43 -25.48 -21.89
C ALA A 268 -22.73 -26.29 -20.78
N LEU A 269 -23.45 -27.23 -20.15
CA LEU A 269 -22.89 -28.09 -19.11
C LEU A 269 -21.76 -28.99 -19.65
N HIS A 270 -21.93 -29.54 -20.85
CA HIS A 270 -20.90 -30.34 -21.50
C HIS A 270 -19.62 -29.52 -21.76
N LEU A 271 -19.77 -28.32 -22.32
CA LEU A 271 -18.66 -27.41 -22.62
C LEU A 271 -17.95 -26.91 -21.35
N SER A 272 -18.71 -26.55 -20.31
CA SER A 272 -18.12 -26.10 -19.04
C SER A 272 -17.35 -27.21 -18.32
N LYS A 273 -17.74 -28.48 -18.50
CA LYS A 273 -16.99 -29.65 -18.03
C LYS A 273 -15.68 -29.85 -18.79
N SER A 274 -15.70 -29.81 -20.13
CA SER A 274 -14.48 -29.96 -20.94
C SER A 274 -13.46 -28.87 -20.63
N ASN A 275 -13.93 -27.66 -20.35
CA ASN A 275 -13.09 -26.49 -20.08
C ASN A 275 -12.70 -26.35 -18.59
N LYS A 276 -13.11 -27.28 -17.71
CA LYS A 276 -12.87 -27.24 -16.26
C LYS A 276 -13.41 -25.96 -15.57
N GLN A 277 -14.48 -25.37 -16.10
CA GLN A 277 -15.09 -24.13 -15.58
C GLN A 277 -16.10 -24.42 -14.46
N ILE A 278 -15.61 -24.66 -13.25
CA ILE A 278 -16.42 -25.16 -12.12
C ILE A 278 -17.53 -24.20 -11.65
N TYR A 279 -17.34 -22.89 -11.75
CA TYR A 279 -18.38 -21.91 -11.39
C TYR A 279 -19.53 -21.92 -12.41
N ASP A 280 -19.21 -22.05 -13.70
CA ASP A 280 -20.23 -22.17 -14.74
C ASP A 280 -21.02 -23.48 -14.56
N GLN A 281 -20.34 -24.58 -14.24
CA GLN A 281 -20.99 -25.86 -13.95
C GLN A 281 -21.97 -25.76 -12.77
N GLU A 282 -21.56 -25.13 -11.66
CA GLU A 282 -22.41 -24.93 -10.48
C GLU A 282 -23.70 -24.18 -10.85
N HIS A 283 -23.54 -23.07 -11.57
CA HIS A 283 -24.67 -22.25 -11.99
C HIS A 283 -25.60 -22.99 -12.96
N ILE A 284 -25.05 -23.71 -13.94
CA ILE A 284 -25.82 -24.48 -14.93
C ILE A 284 -26.64 -25.58 -14.25
N TYR A 285 -26.09 -26.25 -13.21
CA TYR A 285 -26.86 -27.24 -12.46
C TYR A 285 -28.09 -26.63 -11.79
N ALA A 286 -28.00 -25.42 -11.24
CA ALA A 286 -29.16 -24.73 -10.68
C ALA A 286 -30.19 -24.40 -11.77
N LEU A 287 -29.76 -23.86 -12.91
CA LEU A 287 -30.65 -23.53 -14.03
C LEU A 287 -31.35 -24.76 -14.63
N LEU A 288 -30.65 -25.89 -14.75
CA LEU A 288 -31.24 -27.16 -15.17
C LEU A 288 -32.29 -27.63 -14.17
N ALA A 289 -31.99 -27.60 -12.86
CA ALA A 289 -32.96 -27.98 -11.83
C ALA A 289 -34.24 -27.11 -11.89
N GLU A 290 -34.10 -25.80 -12.09
CA GLU A 290 -35.24 -24.90 -12.29
C GLU A 290 -36.07 -25.30 -13.52
N CYS A 291 -35.44 -25.54 -14.67
CA CYS A 291 -36.17 -25.91 -15.89
C CYS A 291 -36.82 -27.29 -15.77
N TYR A 292 -36.15 -28.27 -15.15
CA TYR A 292 -36.72 -29.60 -14.92
C TYR A 292 -37.90 -29.58 -13.95
N ASN A 293 -37.92 -28.64 -13.00
CA ASN A 293 -39.07 -28.44 -12.13
C ASN A 293 -40.30 -27.98 -12.91
N GLU A 294 -40.12 -27.06 -13.85
CA GLU A 294 -41.21 -26.53 -14.69
C GLU A 294 -41.77 -27.56 -15.68
N VAL A 295 -41.00 -28.58 -16.06
CA VAL A 295 -41.47 -29.73 -16.86
C VAL A 295 -41.83 -30.96 -16.00
N GLU A 296 -41.93 -30.77 -14.68
CA GLU A 296 -42.33 -31.80 -13.70
C GLU A 296 -41.46 -33.06 -13.66
N ASP A 297 -40.20 -32.97 -14.11
CA ASP A 297 -39.22 -34.07 -14.02
C ASP A 297 -38.45 -34.01 -12.69
N TYR A 298 -39.14 -34.38 -11.61
CA TYR A 298 -38.62 -34.31 -10.24
C TYR A 298 -37.39 -35.20 -10.00
N LYS A 299 -37.18 -36.23 -10.83
CA LYS A 299 -35.97 -37.07 -10.79
C LYS A 299 -34.76 -36.24 -11.19
N ASN A 300 -34.84 -35.52 -12.32
CA ASN A 300 -33.76 -34.66 -12.76
C ASN A 300 -33.60 -33.42 -11.87
N VAL A 301 -34.68 -32.86 -11.31
CA VAL A 301 -34.59 -31.81 -10.27
C VAL A 301 -33.69 -32.28 -9.11
N SER A 302 -34.01 -33.43 -8.52
CA SER A 302 -33.26 -33.99 -7.39
C SER A 302 -31.79 -34.26 -7.75
N TYR A 303 -31.55 -34.80 -8.95
CA TYR A 303 -30.19 -35.06 -9.45
C TYR A 303 -29.36 -33.77 -9.57
N TYR A 304 -29.91 -32.75 -10.23
CA TYR A 304 -29.17 -31.51 -10.49
C TYR A 304 -29.02 -30.63 -9.25
N LEU A 305 -30.01 -30.61 -8.35
CA LEU A 305 -29.85 -29.97 -7.04
C LEU A 305 -28.78 -30.63 -6.19
N TYR A 306 -28.68 -31.97 -6.20
CA TYR A 306 -27.60 -32.68 -5.52
C TYR A 306 -26.23 -32.32 -6.10
N LYS A 307 -26.09 -32.28 -7.43
CA LYS A 307 -24.85 -31.88 -8.11
C LYS A 307 -24.47 -30.44 -7.80
N ASN A 308 -25.44 -29.51 -7.86
CA ASN A 308 -25.25 -28.11 -7.49
C ASN A 308 -24.77 -28.00 -6.04
N LYS A 309 -25.49 -28.58 -5.08
CA LYS A 309 -25.12 -28.53 -3.65
C LYS A 309 -23.72 -29.06 -3.40
N LYS A 310 -23.39 -30.25 -3.92
CA LYS A 310 -22.06 -30.85 -3.74
C LYS A 310 -20.94 -29.94 -4.26
N LEU A 311 -21.14 -29.31 -5.41
CA LEU A 311 -20.15 -28.42 -5.99
C LEU A 311 -20.07 -27.09 -5.24
N ARG A 312 -21.22 -26.53 -4.84
CA ARG A 312 -21.29 -25.31 -4.03
C ARG A 312 -20.60 -25.46 -2.68
N ASP A 313 -20.85 -26.55 -1.95
CA ASP A 313 -20.20 -26.84 -0.67
C ASP A 313 -18.66 -26.92 -0.83
N SER A 314 -18.20 -27.51 -1.94
CA SER A 314 -16.76 -27.55 -2.27
C SER A 314 -16.18 -26.18 -2.60
N LEU A 315 -16.93 -25.32 -3.30
CA LEU A 315 -16.52 -23.96 -3.64
C LEU A 315 -16.47 -23.08 -2.40
N GLU A 316 -17.50 -23.11 -1.56
CA GLU A 316 -17.58 -22.34 -0.31
C GLU A 316 -16.40 -22.67 0.62
N LEU A 317 -16.01 -23.94 0.71
CA LEU A 317 -14.82 -24.34 1.48
C LEU A 317 -13.53 -23.72 0.93
N ALA A 318 -13.35 -23.74 -0.39
CA ALA A 318 -12.19 -23.13 -1.04
C ALA A 318 -12.17 -21.60 -0.86
N GLU A 319 -13.31 -20.95 -0.98
CA GLU A 319 -13.49 -19.51 -0.78
C GLU A 319 -13.25 -19.09 0.67
N LYS A 320 -13.72 -19.87 1.66
CA LYS A 320 -13.44 -19.64 3.08
C LYS A 320 -11.94 -19.66 3.37
N ASN A 321 -11.20 -20.57 2.74
CA ASN A 321 -9.74 -20.62 2.88
C ASN A 321 -9.07 -19.36 2.29
N ALA A 322 -9.50 -18.92 1.11
CA ALA A 322 -8.99 -17.68 0.51
C ALA A 322 -9.36 -16.42 1.32
N THR A 323 -10.54 -16.40 1.93
CA THR A 323 -11.07 -15.33 2.81
C THR A 323 -10.18 -15.14 4.05
N ASN A 324 -9.75 -16.23 4.68
CA ASN A 324 -8.80 -16.16 5.79
C ASN A 324 -7.48 -15.47 5.37
N ASP A 325 -7.02 -15.69 4.14
CA ASP A 325 -5.81 -15.07 3.62
C ASP A 325 -6.02 -13.58 3.26
N VAL A 326 -7.22 -13.19 2.82
CA VAL A 326 -7.62 -11.76 2.72
C VAL A 326 -7.43 -11.09 4.09
N LEU A 327 -8.03 -11.68 5.14
CA LEU A 327 -7.99 -11.13 6.50
C LEU A 327 -6.56 -11.05 7.04
N LYS A 328 -5.76 -12.10 6.85
CA LYS A 328 -4.34 -12.10 7.23
C LYS A 328 -3.55 -11.00 6.52
N ASN A 329 -3.76 -10.82 5.22
CA ASN A 329 -3.11 -9.76 4.46
C ASN A 329 -3.56 -8.37 4.92
N GLU A 330 -4.82 -8.18 5.31
CA GLU A 330 -5.28 -6.91 5.88
C GLU A 330 -4.65 -6.62 7.23
N ILE A 331 -4.54 -7.63 8.10
CA ILE A 331 -3.84 -7.49 9.39
C ILE A 331 -2.36 -7.16 9.14
N LYS A 332 -1.70 -7.88 8.23
CA LYS A 332 -0.31 -7.64 7.86
C LYS A 332 -0.12 -6.25 7.25
N ASN A 333 -1.01 -5.80 6.37
CA ASN A 333 -0.94 -4.48 5.75
C ASN A 333 -1.23 -3.36 6.73
N LYS A 334 -2.16 -3.53 7.69
CA LYS A 334 -2.34 -2.57 8.79
C LYS A 334 -1.08 -2.47 9.65
N SER A 335 -0.53 -3.61 10.06
CA SER A 335 0.73 -3.66 10.84
C SER A 335 1.93 -3.09 10.06
N ASN A 336 2.01 -3.37 8.76
CA ASN A 336 3.04 -2.81 7.89
C ASN A 336 2.80 -1.34 7.60
N SER A 337 1.56 -0.84 7.54
CA SER A 337 1.28 0.59 7.38
C SER A 337 1.74 1.38 8.61
N GLU A 338 1.48 0.85 9.80
CA GLU A 338 2.00 1.38 11.07
C GLU A 338 3.53 1.35 11.08
N LYS A 339 4.17 0.25 10.67
CA LYS A 339 5.63 0.17 10.57
C LYS A 339 6.22 1.07 9.47
N SER A 340 5.56 1.19 8.32
CA SER A 340 6.02 1.98 7.16
C SER A 340 6.03 3.47 7.44
N PHE A 341 5.13 3.95 8.32
CA PHE A 341 5.17 5.31 8.83
C PHE A 341 6.47 5.61 9.59
N PHE A 342 7.01 4.63 10.32
CA PHE A 342 8.26 4.75 11.07
C PHE A 342 9.52 4.26 10.33
N SER A 343 9.37 3.52 9.24
CA SER A 343 10.48 2.83 8.55
C SER A 343 10.74 3.31 7.11
N SER A 344 10.15 4.43 6.67
CA SER A 344 10.49 4.98 5.36
C SER A 344 11.97 5.38 5.33
N GLU A 345 12.71 5.00 4.28
CA GLU A 345 14.13 5.38 4.13
C GLU A 345 14.34 6.91 4.16
N LYS A 346 13.27 7.69 3.99
CA LYS A 346 13.27 9.16 4.03
C LYS A 346 13.11 9.76 5.43
N PHE A 347 12.71 8.97 6.43
CA PHE A 347 12.48 9.43 7.81
C PHE A 347 13.72 10.04 8.50
N PRO A 348 14.95 9.49 8.39
CA PRO A 348 16.11 10.17 8.95
C PRO A 348 16.37 11.52 8.25
N TYR A 349 16.08 11.62 6.95
CA TYR A 349 16.29 12.86 6.19
C TYR A 349 15.28 13.95 6.55
N THR A 350 14.02 13.61 6.87
CA THR A 350 13.02 14.62 7.32
C THR A 350 13.39 15.18 8.69
N ILE A 351 13.88 14.35 9.61
CA ILE A 351 14.41 14.81 10.91
C ILE A 351 15.62 15.73 10.71
N ILE A 352 16.54 15.38 9.80
CA ILE A 352 17.72 16.21 9.48
C ILE A 352 17.29 17.57 8.88
N VAL A 353 16.32 17.60 7.97
CA VAL A 353 15.80 18.84 7.39
C VAL A 353 15.14 19.72 8.45
N ILE A 354 14.36 19.15 9.37
CA ILE A 354 13.75 19.89 10.48
C ILE A 354 14.84 20.45 11.42
N LEU A 355 15.87 19.66 11.71
CA LEU A 355 17.03 20.12 12.49
C LEU A 355 17.77 21.27 11.79
N LEU A 356 17.99 21.19 10.48
CA LEU A 356 18.61 22.25 9.70
C LEU A 356 17.74 23.52 9.66
N LEU A 357 16.41 23.39 9.58
CA LEU A 357 15.49 24.52 9.68
C LEU A 357 15.53 25.18 11.06
N ILE A 358 15.63 24.40 12.14
CA ILE A 358 15.78 24.92 13.50
C ILE A 358 17.13 25.64 13.67
N ILE A 359 18.22 25.06 13.14
CA ILE A 359 19.56 25.65 13.20
C ILE A 359 19.61 26.95 12.40
N THR A 360 19.04 26.98 11.18
CA THR A 360 19.00 28.19 10.35
C THR A 360 18.11 29.27 10.96
N ALA A 361 16.98 28.91 11.56
CA ALA A 361 16.14 29.84 12.32
C ALA A 361 16.90 30.41 13.54
N TYR A 362 17.62 29.56 14.29
CA TYR A 362 18.44 29.97 15.42
C TYR A 362 19.57 30.93 15.00
N ILE A 363 20.29 30.61 13.92
CA ILE A 363 21.34 31.49 13.37
C ILE A 363 20.74 32.81 12.88
N SER A 364 19.57 32.78 12.23
CA SER A 364 18.89 33.99 11.74
C SER A 364 18.52 34.91 12.90
N VAL A 365 17.88 34.37 13.95
CA VAL A 365 17.56 35.12 15.19
C VAL A 365 18.81 35.65 15.86
N ARG A 366 19.87 34.83 15.98
CA ARG A 366 21.16 35.25 16.55
C ARG A 366 21.83 36.35 15.71
N SER A 367 21.75 36.28 14.39
CA SER A 367 22.34 37.28 13.49
C SER A 367 21.59 38.62 13.54
N ILE A 368 20.26 38.58 13.67
CA ILE A 368 19.41 39.76 13.85
C ILE A 368 19.69 40.39 15.22
N ASN A 369 19.78 39.58 16.28
CA ASN A 369 20.14 40.05 17.61
C ASN A 369 21.57 40.58 17.68
N SER A 370 22.53 39.97 16.96
CA SER A 370 23.91 40.47 16.87
C SER A 370 23.99 41.80 16.13
N LYS A 371 23.22 42.00 15.05
CA LYS A 371 23.12 43.28 14.35
C LYS A 371 22.46 44.36 15.22
N ARG A 372 21.40 44.02 15.96
CA ARG A 372 20.77 44.91 16.96
C ARG A 372 21.74 45.28 18.08
N ASN A 373 22.47 44.31 18.62
CA ASN A 373 23.48 44.56 19.65
C ASN A 373 24.64 45.40 19.13
N LYS A 374 25.07 45.20 17.87
CA LYS A 374 26.14 46.00 17.24
C LYS A 374 25.70 47.44 16.96
N GLN A 375 24.42 47.64 16.62
CA GLN A 375 23.82 48.97 16.42
C GLN A 375 23.62 49.69 17.76
N GLN A 376 23.19 48.97 18.81
CA GLN A 376 23.17 49.50 20.19
C GLN A 376 24.58 49.78 20.73
N LEU A 377 25.59 48.97 20.40
CA LEU A 377 26.99 49.20 20.80
C LEU A 377 27.60 50.45 20.13
N LEU A 378 27.20 50.77 18.90
CA LEU A 378 27.59 51.99 18.18
C LEU A 378 26.91 53.24 18.75
N GLU A 379 25.65 53.11 19.19
CA GLU A 379 24.91 54.18 19.86
C GLU A 379 25.38 54.39 21.32
N TYR A 380 25.87 53.33 21.98
CA TYR A 380 26.47 53.39 23.33
C TYR A 380 27.89 53.99 23.32
N SER A 381 28.67 53.79 22.25
CA SER A 381 30.05 54.27 22.15
C SER A 381 30.17 55.80 22.05
N ASP A 382 29.18 56.47 21.48
CA ASP A 382 29.16 57.94 21.40
C ASP A 382 28.82 58.60 22.75
N THR A 383 28.10 57.90 23.64
CA THR A 383 27.80 58.34 25.02
C THR A 383 28.84 57.90 26.06
N ALA A 384 29.68 56.91 25.75
CA ALA A 384 30.63 56.31 26.71
C ALA A 384 31.95 57.08 26.86
N GLN A 385 32.19 58.11 26.05
CA GLN A 385 33.42 58.91 26.10
C GLN A 385 33.43 59.91 27.28
N ASP A 386 32.26 60.21 27.86
CA ASP A 386 32.11 61.13 29.01
C ASP A 386 32.20 60.46 30.39
N GLN A 387 32.30 59.12 30.48
CA GLN A 387 32.28 58.38 31.75
C GLN A 387 33.53 57.55 32.05
N LEU A 388 34.66 57.89 31.41
CA LEU A 388 35.97 57.54 31.96
C LEU A 388 36.12 58.21 33.33
N PHE A 389 35.83 57.53 34.44
CA PHE A 389 36.51 57.63 35.74
C PHE A 389 35.77 56.73 36.74
N ILE A 390 36.51 55.86 37.44
CA ILE A 390 36.13 55.01 38.60
C ILE A 390 35.94 53.49 38.30
N ASN A 391 37.08 52.80 38.21
CA ASN A 391 37.54 51.66 39.04
C ASN A 391 36.86 50.24 38.99
N LYS A 392 37.73 49.21 38.81
CA LYS A 392 37.71 47.80 39.31
C LYS A 392 36.84 46.75 38.54
N ASN A 393 37.27 45.55 38.10
CA ASN A 393 38.53 44.78 38.14
C ASN A 393 38.49 43.49 37.25
N ASN A 394 39.66 43.02 36.79
CA ASN A 394 39.94 41.73 36.12
C ASN A 394 39.96 40.48 37.07
N THR A 395 39.41 40.57 38.28
CA THR A 395 39.69 39.60 39.38
C THR A 395 38.79 38.35 39.36
N ASP A 396 37.62 38.42 38.73
CA ASP A 396 36.59 37.37 38.86
C ASP A 396 36.94 36.07 38.11
N SER A 397 37.67 36.18 36.99
CA SER A 397 38.05 35.01 36.18
C SER A 397 39.14 34.16 36.85
N GLU A 398 40.10 34.77 37.53
CA GLU A 398 41.17 34.06 38.25
C GLU A 398 40.63 33.40 39.53
N GLN A 399 39.75 34.13 40.25
CA GLN A 399 39.10 33.58 41.42
C GLN A 399 38.28 32.35 41.06
N LEU A 400 37.46 32.41 39.99
CA LEU A 400 36.65 31.27 39.54
C LEU A 400 37.50 30.05 39.15
N ALA A 401 38.62 30.26 38.46
CA ALA A 401 39.54 29.19 38.09
C ALA A 401 40.13 28.48 39.32
N HIS A 402 40.53 29.24 40.35
CA HIS A 402 41.08 28.70 41.58
C HIS A 402 40.06 27.86 42.37
N ILE A 403 38.80 28.28 42.47
CA ILE A 403 37.74 27.48 43.14
C ILE A 403 37.44 26.20 42.37
N MET A 404 37.49 26.23 41.03
CA MET A 404 37.31 25.04 40.20
C MET A 404 38.42 24.02 40.42
N GLU A 405 39.65 24.46 40.68
CA GLU A 405 40.78 23.61 41.06
C GLU A 405 40.60 22.99 42.45
N LEU A 406 40.27 23.79 43.47
CA LEU A 406 39.99 23.30 44.83
C LEU A 406 38.89 22.23 44.83
N ALA A 407 37.84 22.43 44.03
CA ALA A 407 36.76 21.46 43.88
C ALA A 407 37.25 20.13 43.28
N GLN A 408 38.08 20.19 42.23
CA GLN A 408 38.59 19.01 41.53
C GLN A 408 39.53 18.17 42.39
N ASN A 409 40.32 18.82 43.24
CA ASN A 409 41.22 18.16 44.18
C ASN A 409 40.53 17.66 45.45
N ASN A 410 39.20 17.84 45.56
CA ASN A 410 38.41 17.51 46.76
C ASN A 410 38.95 18.17 48.04
N ASP A 411 39.43 19.41 47.91
CA ASP A 411 40.05 20.16 49.00
C ASP A 411 39.00 20.54 50.08
N PRO A 412 39.27 20.35 51.39
CA PRO A 412 38.35 20.72 52.46
C PRO A 412 37.99 22.21 52.52
N THR A 413 38.85 23.08 51.99
CA THR A 413 38.67 24.55 51.97
C THR A 413 37.76 25.03 50.83
N PHE A 414 37.48 24.17 49.84
CA PHE A 414 36.67 24.47 48.66
C PHE A 414 35.38 25.24 49.00
N TYR A 415 34.63 24.74 49.98
CA TYR A 415 33.31 25.29 50.29
C TYR A 415 33.39 26.67 50.94
N PHE A 416 34.39 26.91 51.79
CA PHE A 416 34.60 28.23 52.39
C PHE A 416 34.96 29.26 51.31
N LYS A 417 35.85 28.89 50.37
CA LYS A 417 36.21 29.77 49.26
C LYS A 417 35.05 30.00 48.28
N PHE A 418 34.21 29.00 48.10
CA PHE A 418 32.97 29.13 47.34
C PHE A 418 32.02 30.15 47.98
N GLU A 419 31.86 30.13 49.30
CA GLU A 419 31.00 31.09 50.02
C GLU A 419 31.52 32.53 49.96
N GLU A 420 32.84 32.74 49.88
CA GLU A 420 33.40 34.08 49.65
C GLU A 420 33.02 34.66 48.27
N ILE A 421 32.91 33.81 47.25
CA ILE A 421 32.63 34.22 45.87
C ILE A 421 31.11 34.26 45.59
N PHE A 422 30.34 33.41 46.27
CA PHE A 422 28.88 33.34 46.16
C PHE A 422 28.21 33.53 47.54
N PRO A 423 28.34 34.71 48.18
CA PRO A 423 27.94 34.92 49.58
C PRO A 423 26.43 34.74 49.83
N SER A 424 25.59 34.95 48.81
CA SER A 424 24.14 34.78 48.93
C SER A 424 23.65 33.35 48.64
N PHE A 425 24.48 32.47 48.08
CA PHE A 425 24.05 31.16 47.59
C PHE A 425 23.53 30.26 48.71
N THR A 426 24.31 30.11 49.78
CA THR A 426 23.95 29.27 50.93
C THR A 426 22.65 29.74 51.57
N GLN A 427 22.52 31.06 51.79
CA GLN A 427 21.32 31.65 52.37
C GLN A 427 20.09 31.44 51.47
N ASN A 428 20.26 31.60 50.15
CA ASN A 428 19.19 31.36 49.18
C ASN A 428 18.67 29.91 49.23
N LEU A 429 19.55 28.92 49.40
CA LEU A 429 19.16 27.51 49.51
C LEU A 429 18.50 27.19 50.85
N LEU A 430 19.05 27.72 51.95
CA LEU A 430 18.51 27.49 53.30
C LEU A 430 17.16 28.17 53.50
N ASN A 431 16.89 29.29 52.80
CA ASN A 431 15.57 29.93 52.78
C ASN A 431 14.50 29.04 52.10
N VAL A 432 14.89 28.22 51.12
CA VAL A 432 13.98 27.25 50.48
C VAL A 432 13.79 26.01 51.36
N ASN A 433 14.87 25.50 51.96
CA ASN A 433 14.80 24.39 52.91
C ASN A 433 15.92 24.47 53.94
N SER A 434 15.57 24.81 55.18
CA SER A 434 16.50 24.94 56.30
C SER A 434 17.12 23.62 56.77
N LYS A 435 16.64 22.47 56.28
CA LYS A 435 17.13 21.12 56.64
C LYS A 435 18.21 20.59 55.68
N LEU A 436 18.74 21.42 54.79
CA LEU A 436 19.86 21.02 53.93
C LEU A 436 21.11 20.79 54.78
N THR A 437 21.75 19.64 54.59
CA THR A 437 22.99 19.31 55.30
C THR A 437 24.19 19.98 54.64
N ARG A 438 25.31 20.15 55.36
CA ARG A 438 26.59 20.60 54.77
C ARG A 438 26.99 19.79 53.53
N SER A 439 26.71 18.48 53.56
CA SER A 439 26.96 17.57 52.44
C SER A 439 26.08 17.87 51.22
N ASP A 440 24.85 18.35 51.44
CA ASP A 440 23.93 18.78 50.37
C ASP A 440 24.38 20.11 49.77
N LEU A 441 24.80 21.07 50.61
CA LEU A 441 25.27 22.38 50.17
C LEU A 441 26.55 22.30 49.32
N ILE A 442 27.53 21.47 49.74
CA ILE A 442 28.74 21.21 48.93
C ILE A 442 28.39 20.60 47.57
N HIS A 443 27.37 19.74 47.53
CA HIS A 443 26.91 19.14 46.28
C HIS A 443 26.23 20.17 45.37
N CYS A 444 25.43 21.09 45.94
CA CYS A 444 24.82 22.18 45.21
C CYS A 444 25.88 23.16 44.67
N ALA A 445 26.92 23.47 45.45
CA ALA A 445 28.05 24.29 45.02
C ALA A 445 28.77 23.68 43.81
N MET A 446 28.97 22.35 43.80
CA MET A 446 29.55 21.67 42.64
C MET A 446 28.63 21.73 41.40
N ILE A 447 27.31 21.63 41.58
CA ILE A 447 26.34 21.79 40.48
C ILE A 447 26.33 23.24 39.95
N LYS A 448 26.41 24.24 40.83
CA LYS A 448 26.50 25.67 40.47
C LYS A 448 27.71 25.97 39.59
N LEU A 449 28.83 25.27 39.84
CA LEU A 449 30.05 25.33 39.03
C LEU A 449 30.01 24.42 37.79
N ASN A 450 28.83 23.88 37.46
CA ASN A 450 28.58 23.08 36.28
C ASN A 450 29.38 21.76 36.22
N PHE A 451 29.72 21.17 37.37
CA PHE A 451 30.26 19.81 37.42
C PHE A 451 29.15 18.79 37.15
N ASP A 452 29.33 17.96 36.11
CA ASP A 452 28.40 16.88 35.82
C ASP A 452 28.51 15.71 36.83
N ALA A 453 27.55 14.79 36.79
CA ALA A 453 27.50 13.68 37.75
C ALA A 453 28.72 12.75 37.65
N LYS A 454 29.32 12.62 36.46
CA LYS A 454 30.54 11.82 36.26
C LYS A 454 31.73 12.47 36.95
N LYS A 455 31.89 13.78 36.80
CA LYS A 455 32.98 14.54 37.41
C LYS A 455 32.85 14.61 38.94
N ILE A 456 31.64 14.80 39.47
CA ILE A 456 31.39 14.75 40.91
C ILE A 456 31.69 13.36 41.47
N ALA A 457 31.31 12.29 40.76
CA ALA A 457 31.59 10.91 41.17
C ALA A 457 33.10 10.64 41.28
N THR A 458 33.88 11.11 40.30
CA THR A 458 35.35 11.04 40.33
C THR A 458 35.93 11.80 41.52
N ILE A 459 35.53 13.05 41.74
CA ILE A 459 36.03 13.91 42.82
C ILE A 459 35.73 13.30 44.20
N LYS A 460 34.49 12.82 44.41
CA LYS A 460 34.03 12.29 45.69
C LYS A 460 34.33 10.80 45.88
N LYS A 461 35.02 10.16 44.93
CA LYS A 461 35.30 8.70 44.92
C LYS A 461 34.03 7.89 45.21
N ALA A 462 32.92 8.27 44.57
CA ALA A 462 31.61 7.65 44.72
C ALA A 462 31.13 7.10 43.38
N SER A 463 30.13 6.21 43.39
CA SER A 463 29.50 5.76 42.14
C SER A 463 28.66 6.88 41.51
N ILE A 464 28.58 6.90 40.18
CA ILE A 464 27.71 7.84 39.44
C ILE A 464 26.25 7.71 39.93
N GLY A 465 25.79 6.48 40.19
CA GLY A 465 24.45 6.22 40.73
C GLY A 465 24.22 6.83 42.13
N ALA A 466 25.23 6.84 43.00
CA ALA A 466 25.13 7.49 44.31
C ALA A 466 25.03 9.03 44.18
N VAL A 467 25.76 9.61 43.22
CA VAL A 467 25.71 11.04 42.89
C VAL A 467 24.35 11.45 42.32
N GLU A 468 23.82 10.71 41.36
CA GLU A 468 22.47 10.97 40.79
C GLU A 468 21.36 10.76 41.83
N SER A 469 21.48 9.74 42.69
CA SER A 469 20.54 9.53 43.80
C SER A 469 20.56 10.68 44.82
N LYS A 470 21.74 11.27 45.07
CA LYS A 470 21.86 12.46 45.93
C LYS A 470 21.27 13.70 45.26
N LYS A 471 21.56 13.92 43.99
CA LYS A 471 20.98 15.00 43.17
C LYS A 471 19.44 14.92 43.13
N TYR A 472 18.87 13.72 42.98
CA TYR A 472 17.42 13.51 43.05
C TYR A 472 16.84 13.88 44.43
N ARG A 473 17.49 13.46 45.52
CA ARG A 473 17.09 13.85 46.88
C ARG A 473 17.17 15.36 47.11
N ILE A 474 18.19 16.02 46.56
CA ILE A 474 18.35 17.48 46.63
C ILE A 474 17.25 18.19 45.83
N LYS A 475 16.93 17.74 44.61
CA LYS A 475 15.79 18.27 43.83
C LYS A 475 14.49 18.22 44.65
N LYS A 476 14.22 17.09 45.32
CA LYS A 476 13.07 16.94 46.21
C LYS A 476 13.11 17.88 47.42
N LYS A 477 14.26 18.02 48.08
CA LYS A 477 14.41 18.94 49.22
C LYS A 477 14.20 20.41 48.83
N LEU A 478 14.56 20.78 47.60
CA LEU A 478 14.47 22.14 47.08
C LEU A 478 13.16 22.41 46.30
N ASN A 479 12.23 21.46 46.28
CA ASN A 479 10.96 21.53 45.53
C ASN A 479 11.14 21.84 44.03
N ILE A 480 12.21 21.36 43.40
CA ILE A 480 12.47 21.52 41.97
C ILE A 480 11.66 20.48 41.20
N THR A 481 10.88 20.90 40.20
CA THR A 481 10.02 19.99 39.43
C THR A 481 10.84 18.97 38.63
N PRO A 482 10.27 17.80 38.30
CA PRO A 482 10.96 16.78 37.51
C PRO A 482 11.47 17.30 36.16
N GLU A 483 10.70 18.17 35.51
CA GLU A 483 10.96 18.74 34.18
C GLU A 483 12.03 19.86 34.21
N GLU A 484 12.23 20.51 35.36
CA GLU A 484 13.21 21.59 35.50
C GLU A 484 14.65 21.05 35.69
N SER A 485 15.59 21.57 34.92
CA SER A 485 17.01 21.26 35.08
C SER A 485 17.56 21.88 36.37
N ILE A 486 18.05 21.04 37.29
CA ILE A 486 18.70 21.52 38.53
C ILE A 486 19.89 22.44 38.23
N TYR A 487 20.60 22.25 37.11
CA TYR A 487 21.72 23.11 36.74
C TYR A 487 21.26 24.54 36.43
N ASN A 488 20.19 24.69 35.66
CA ASN A 488 19.61 26.00 35.33
C ASN A 488 19.05 26.66 36.60
N TRP A 489 18.39 25.89 37.46
CA TRP A 489 17.86 26.38 38.73
C TRP A 489 18.98 26.90 39.64
N MET A 490 20.10 26.18 39.75
CA MET A 490 21.26 26.59 40.55
C MET A 490 21.95 27.82 39.97
N ILE A 491 22.07 27.95 38.65
CA ILE A 491 22.64 29.15 38.00
C ILE A 491 21.87 30.41 38.38
N ASN A 492 20.56 30.32 38.61
CA ASN A 492 19.68 31.44 38.95
C ASN A 492 19.55 31.73 40.46
N LYS A 493 20.25 30.99 41.33
CA LYS A 493 20.29 31.19 42.79
C LYS A 493 21.66 31.64 43.27
#